data_AF-A0A9P5RD95-F1
#
_entry.id   AF-A0A9P5RD95-F1
#
_cell.length_a   1.000
_cell.length_b   1.000
_cell.length_c   1.000
_cell.angle_alpha   90.00
_cell.angle_beta   90.00
_cell.angle_gamma   90.00
#
_symmetry.space_group_name_H-M   'P 1'
#
loop_
_entity.id
_entity.type
_entity.pdbx_description
1 polymer ?
#
loop_
_entity_poly.entity_id
_entity_poly.type
_entity_poly.pdbx_seq_one_letter_code
_entity_poly.pdbx_strand_id
1 'polypeptide(L)'
;MSGYNNNNNRNIPSMGKAPNPAHNRQIPSNIRANGVNGIYCYGCQQTKPRLAFSETQIKKAAASTPRKTHQPMCKSCTPTQPTSLKCLRCAKTLPMESFSKTQRKNQEMATCMDCRKFIEDDDSEEDYEIENDPEYYDGDIQDVL
;
A
#
# COMPACT_ATOMS: atom_id res chain seq x y z
N MET A 1 -4.59 5.33 -73.70
CA MET A 1 -5.13 5.19 -72.33
C MET A 1 -4.14 4.36 -71.53
N SER A 2 -3.22 5.06 -70.87
CA SER A 2 -2.09 4.49 -70.13
C SER A 2 -2.55 4.02 -68.75
N GLY A 3 -2.29 2.76 -68.43
CA GLY A 3 -2.48 2.21 -67.09
C GLY A 3 -1.30 2.55 -66.18
N TYR A 4 -1.60 2.82 -64.91
CA TYR A 4 -0.61 2.80 -63.83
C TYR A 4 -1.22 2.07 -62.63
N ASN A 5 -0.75 0.84 -62.41
CA ASN A 5 -0.94 0.05 -61.19
C ASN A 5 0.10 0.50 -60.15
N ASN A 6 -0.35 0.95 -58.98
CA ASN A 6 0.52 1.24 -57.83
C ASN A 6 0.66 -0.01 -56.95
N ASN A 7 1.74 -0.77 -57.15
CA ASN A 7 2.20 -1.83 -56.25
C ASN A 7 3.24 -1.25 -55.28
N ASN A 8 2.83 -0.92 -54.05
CA ASN A 8 3.76 -0.62 -52.96
C ASN A 8 3.92 -1.86 -52.06
N ASN A 9 4.78 -2.78 -52.50
CA ASN A 9 5.26 -3.91 -51.73
C ASN A 9 6.55 -3.50 -51.00
N ARG A 10 6.43 -3.07 -49.74
CA ARG A 10 7.59 -2.91 -48.85
C ARG A 10 7.72 -4.15 -47.96
N ASN A 11 8.57 -5.05 -48.42
CA ASN A 11 9.03 -6.23 -47.73
C ASN A 11 10.07 -5.80 -46.68
N ILE A 12 9.69 -5.79 -45.39
CA ILE A 12 10.61 -5.54 -44.26
C ILE A 12 11.00 -6.92 -43.69
N PRO A 13 12.29 -7.30 -43.67
CA PRO A 13 12.72 -8.54 -43.04
C PRO A 13 12.54 -8.45 -41.52
N SER A 14 11.62 -9.25 -40.99
CA SER A 14 11.45 -9.50 -39.55
C SER A 14 12.69 -10.23 -39.01
N MET A 15 13.65 -9.49 -38.46
CA MET A 15 14.72 -10.08 -37.66
C MET A 15 14.11 -10.78 -36.44
N GLY A 16 14.39 -12.07 -36.31
CA GLY A 16 13.87 -12.94 -35.27
C GLY A 16 14.16 -12.41 -33.87
N LYS A 17 13.12 -12.27 -33.06
CA LYS A 17 13.27 -12.11 -31.61
C LYS A 17 13.84 -13.42 -31.06
N ALA A 18 14.98 -13.32 -30.38
CA ALA A 18 15.55 -14.41 -29.62
C ALA A 18 14.50 -14.97 -28.64
N PRO A 19 14.38 -16.30 -28.49
CA PRO A 19 13.52 -16.88 -27.47
C PRO A 19 14.03 -16.47 -26.09
N ASN A 20 13.16 -15.82 -25.34
CA ASN A 20 13.42 -15.35 -23.99
C ASN A 20 13.71 -16.57 -23.08
N PRO A 21 14.89 -16.68 -22.42
CA PRO A 21 15.20 -17.78 -21.52
C PRO A 21 14.58 -17.53 -20.13
N ALA A 22 13.27 -17.25 -20.11
CA ALA A 22 12.51 -17.15 -18.88
C ALA A 22 11.93 -18.53 -18.56
N HIS A 23 12.70 -19.30 -17.80
CA HIS A 23 12.23 -20.36 -16.92
C HIS A 23 11.05 -21.20 -17.43
N ASN A 24 11.40 -22.35 -18.00
CA ASN A 24 10.59 -23.56 -17.98
C ASN A 24 10.39 -24.04 -16.52
N ARG A 25 9.70 -23.24 -15.68
CA ARG A 25 9.09 -23.74 -14.45
C ARG A 25 7.85 -24.48 -14.89
N GLN A 26 8.02 -25.75 -15.22
CA GLN A 26 6.91 -26.69 -15.27
C GLN A 26 6.13 -26.52 -13.97
N ILE A 27 4.92 -25.97 -14.09
CA ILE A 27 4.02 -25.77 -12.98
C ILE A 27 3.63 -27.18 -12.52
N PRO A 28 4.04 -27.65 -11.33
CA PRO A 28 3.65 -28.98 -10.89
C PRO A 28 2.13 -28.99 -10.72
N SER A 29 1.47 -29.77 -11.57
CA SER A 29 0.02 -29.97 -11.60
C SER A 29 -0.40 -30.84 -10.40
N ASN A 30 -0.37 -30.30 -9.19
CA ASN A 30 -0.70 -31.07 -7.99
C ASN A 30 -1.61 -30.32 -7.01
N ILE A 31 -2.71 -29.76 -7.55
CA ILE A 31 -3.83 -29.22 -6.76
C ILE A 31 -4.99 -30.25 -6.70
N ARG A 32 -4.66 -31.55 -6.59
CA ARG A 32 -5.68 -32.54 -6.21
C ARG A 32 -5.62 -32.68 -4.70
N ALA A 33 -6.50 -31.95 -4.03
CA ALA A 33 -6.64 -31.89 -2.59
C ALA A 33 -7.19 -33.21 -1.97
N ASN A 34 -6.54 -34.34 -2.24
CA ASN A 34 -6.86 -35.63 -1.65
C ASN A 34 -5.61 -36.23 -0.94
N GLY A 35 -5.66 -36.21 0.38
CA GLY A 35 -5.12 -37.26 1.26
C GLY A 35 -3.63 -37.24 1.61
N VAL A 36 -2.71 -37.12 0.66
CA VAL A 36 -1.30 -37.51 0.90
C VAL A 36 -0.24 -36.58 0.30
N ASN A 37 -0.63 -35.70 -0.63
CA ASN A 37 0.30 -34.80 -1.30
C ASN A 37 0.16 -33.40 -0.68
N GLY A 38 1.25 -32.90 -0.06
CA GLY A 38 1.28 -31.55 0.49
C GLY A 38 1.03 -30.49 -0.59
N ILE A 39 0.65 -29.28 -0.17
CA ILE A 39 0.37 -28.15 -1.05
C ILE A 39 1.66 -27.33 -1.20
N TYR A 40 1.99 -26.97 -2.44
CA TYR A 40 3.16 -26.14 -2.73
C TYR A 40 2.91 -24.67 -2.36
N CYS A 41 3.77 -24.12 -1.48
CA CYS A 41 3.71 -22.72 -1.08
C CYS A 41 4.56 -21.84 -2.03
N TYR A 42 3.95 -20.80 -2.59
CA TYR A 42 4.67 -19.87 -3.47
C TYR A 42 5.54 -18.83 -2.75
N GLY A 43 5.33 -18.61 -1.45
CA GLY A 43 6.14 -17.68 -0.66
C GLY A 43 7.51 -18.24 -0.29
N CYS A 44 7.54 -19.41 0.37
CA CYS A 44 8.79 -20.07 0.78
C CYS A 44 9.28 -21.15 -0.21
N GLN A 45 8.55 -21.38 -1.31
CA GLN A 45 8.90 -22.37 -2.35
C GLN A 45 9.06 -23.81 -1.82
N GLN A 46 8.24 -24.18 -0.84
CA GLN A 46 8.25 -25.50 -0.20
C GLN A 46 6.86 -26.15 -0.19
N THR A 47 6.82 -27.48 -0.30
CA THR A 47 5.60 -28.26 -0.10
C THR A 47 5.32 -28.40 1.40
N LYS A 48 4.09 -28.05 1.81
CA LYS A 48 3.67 -28.03 3.22
C LYS A 48 2.36 -28.79 3.40
N PRO A 49 2.06 -29.31 4.61
CA PRO A 49 0.79 -29.97 4.87
C PRO A 49 -0.38 -28.99 4.74
N ARG A 50 -1.58 -29.50 4.46
CA ARG A 50 -2.81 -28.71 4.30
C ARG A 50 -3.04 -27.73 5.47
N LEU A 51 -2.76 -28.14 6.71
CA LEU A 51 -2.92 -27.32 7.92
C LEU A 51 -2.04 -26.07 7.95
N ALA A 52 -0.95 -26.05 7.17
CA ALA A 52 -0.07 -24.89 7.03
C ALA A 52 -0.67 -23.77 6.17
N PHE A 53 -1.83 -23.97 5.53
CA PHE A 53 -2.50 -22.99 4.68
C PHE A 53 -3.84 -22.57 5.29
N SER A 54 -4.37 -21.42 4.87
CA SER A 54 -5.74 -21.05 5.25
C SER A 54 -6.75 -21.87 4.44
N GLU A 55 -7.90 -22.20 5.03
CA GLU A 55 -8.96 -22.89 4.30
C GLU A 55 -9.44 -22.09 3.08
N THR A 56 -9.46 -20.76 3.19
CA THR A 56 -9.85 -19.87 2.09
C THR A 56 -8.88 -19.97 0.92
N GLN A 57 -7.56 -20.06 1.16
CA GLN A 57 -6.56 -20.26 0.12
C GLN A 57 -6.70 -21.65 -0.52
N ILE A 58 -6.96 -22.69 0.28
CA ILE A 58 -7.17 -24.04 -0.23
C ILE A 58 -8.40 -24.11 -1.13
N LYS A 59 -9.53 -23.52 -0.70
CA LYS A 59 -10.76 -23.46 -1.49
C LYS A 59 -10.56 -22.69 -2.80
N LYS A 60 -9.86 -21.56 -2.76
CA LYS A 60 -9.52 -20.77 -3.96
C LYS A 60 -8.59 -21.53 -4.91
N ALA A 61 -7.57 -22.20 -4.38
CA ALA A 61 -6.67 -23.03 -5.19
C ALA A 61 -7.44 -24.20 -5.83
N ALA A 62 -8.34 -24.86 -5.11
CA ALA A 62 -9.18 -25.92 -5.63
C ALA A 62 -10.15 -25.45 -6.72
N ALA A 63 -10.64 -24.20 -6.61
CA ALA A 63 -11.51 -23.56 -7.61
C ALA A 63 -10.72 -22.88 -8.76
N SER A 64 -9.41 -23.10 -8.87
CA SER A 64 -8.62 -22.48 -9.92
C SER A 64 -8.98 -23.02 -11.30
N THR A 65 -9.03 -22.13 -12.27
CA THR A 65 -9.26 -22.45 -13.69
C THR A 65 -8.04 -22.02 -14.49
N PRO A 66 -7.86 -22.50 -15.74
CA PRO A 66 -6.76 -22.04 -16.59
C PRO A 66 -6.70 -20.52 -16.78
N ARG A 67 -7.84 -19.83 -16.63
CA ARG A 67 -7.95 -18.36 -16.73
C ARG A 67 -7.71 -17.63 -15.40
N LYS A 68 -7.83 -18.32 -14.27
CA LYS A 68 -7.69 -17.75 -12.91
C LYS A 68 -7.01 -18.78 -12.01
N THR A 69 -5.68 -18.71 -11.96
CA THR A 69 -4.87 -19.54 -11.08
C THR A 69 -4.64 -18.83 -9.75
N HIS A 70 -4.93 -19.52 -8.65
CA HIS A 70 -4.65 -19.02 -7.31
C HIS A 70 -3.39 -19.68 -6.79
N GLN A 71 -2.38 -18.88 -6.46
CA GLN A 71 -1.11 -19.35 -5.91
C GLN A 71 -1.19 -19.34 -4.38
N PRO A 72 -1.33 -20.50 -3.71
CA PRO A 72 -1.45 -20.54 -2.27
C PRO A 72 -0.12 -20.20 -1.57
N MET A 73 -0.20 -19.51 -0.44
CA MET A 73 0.91 -19.19 0.44
C MET A 73 0.63 -19.77 1.82
N CYS A 74 1.62 -20.35 2.50
CA CYS A 74 1.40 -20.86 3.85
C CYS A 74 1.12 -19.70 4.83
N LYS A 75 0.56 -20.02 6.00
CA LYS A 75 0.21 -19.05 7.05
C LYS A 75 1.40 -18.17 7.44
N SER A 76 2.60 -18.76 7.53
CA SER A 76 3.84 -18.03 7.85
C SER A 76 4.31 -17.09 6.73
N CYS A 77 3.99 -17.40 5.46
CA CYS A 77 4.33 -16.51 4.35
C CYS A 77 3.23 -15.48 4.05
N THR A 78 2.00 -15.71 4.53
CA THR A 78 0.87 -14.83 4.26
C THR A 78 1.03 -13.57 5.12
N PRO A 79 1.08 -12.36 4.52
CA PRO A 79 1.16 -11.13 5.29
C PRO A 79 -0.01 -11.01 6.26
N THR A 80 0.30 -10.86 7.55
CA THR A 80 -0.70 -10.62 8.58
C THR A 80 -1.07 -9.16 8.60
N GLN A 81 -2.37 -8.85 8.68
CA GLN A 81 -2.79 -7.48 8.96
C GLN A 81 -2.44 -7.14 10.41
N PRO A 82 -1.79 -6.00 10.67
CA PRO A 82 -1.49 -5.58 12.02
C PRO A 82 -2.79 -5.20 12.74
N THR A 83 -2.91 -5.62 14.01
CA THR A 83 -4.08 -5.34 14.85
C THR A 83 -3.90 -4.07 15.71
N SER A 84 -2.68 -3.54 15.75
CA SER A 84 -2.30 -2.37 16.54
C SER A 84 -1.26 -1.55 15.79
N LEU A 85 -1.25 -0.24 16.02
CA LEU A 85 -0.26 0.70 15.45
C LEU A 85 0.42 1.46 16.58
N LYS A 86 1.69 1.84 16.36
CA LYS A 86 2.43 2.71 17.28
C LYS A 86 2.17 4.16 16.90
N CYS A 87 1.70 4.96 17.86
CA CYS A 87 1.54 6.40 17.66
C CYS A 87 2.92 7.08 17.62
N LEU A 88 3.17 7.91 16.60
CA LEU A 88 4.43 8.63 16.46
C LEU A 88 4.63 9.73 17.52
N ARG A 89 3.53 10.36 17.98
CA ARG A 89 3.58 11.44 18.99
C ARG A 89 3.78 10.94 20.41
N CYS A 90 2.90 10.04 20.88
CA CYS A 90 2.96 9.53 22.26
C CYS A 90 3.73 8.21 22.42
N ALA A 91 4.27 7.64 21.33
CA ALA A 91 4.99 6.36 21.28
C ALA A 91 4.22 5.12 21.79
N LYS A 92 2.93 5.25 22.12
CA LYS A 92 2.08 4.15 22.60
C LYS A 92 1.62 3.26 21.44
N THR A 93 1.65 1.95 21.65
CA THR A 93 1.01 0.97 20.77
C THR A 93 -0.47 0.87 21.13
N LEU A 94 -1.34 1.23 20.20
CA LEU A 94 -2.78 1.33 20.39
C LEU A 94 -3.52 0.48 19.35
N PRO A 95 -4.77 0.04 19.64
CA PRO A 95 -5.57 -0.71 18.68
C PRO A 95 -5.86 0.15 17.43
N MET A 96 -6.14 -0.49 16.29
CA MET A 96 -6.41 0.22 15.03
C MET A 96 -7.55 1.24 15.18
N GLU A 97 -8.53 0.97 16.04
CA GLU A 97 -9.68 1.81 16.37
C GLU A 97 -9.29 3.21 16.85
N SER A 98 -8.16 3.34 17.54
CA SER A 98 -7.61 4.61 18.03
C SER A 98 -6.95 5.45 16.93
N PHE A 99 -6.96 4.99 15.67
CA PHE A 99 -6.40 5.68 14.51
C PHE A 99 -7.44 5.84 13.40
N SER A 100 -7.32 6.92 12.63
CA SER A 100 -8.20 7.15 11.47
C SER A 100 -7.96 6.12 10.37
N LYS A 101 -8.97 5.89 9.52
CA LYS A 101 -8.85 4.95 8.39
C LYS A 101 -7.69 5.30 7.45
N THR A 102 -7.40 6.59 7.27
CA THR A 102 -6.28 7.08 6.46
C THR A 102 -4.94 6.71 7.11
N GLN A 103 -4.81 6.89 8.43
CA GLN A 103 -3.59 6.53 9.16
C GLN A 103 -3.35 5.02 9.21
N ARG A 104 -4.41 4.20 9.24
CA ARG A 104 -4.27 2.74 9.16
C ARG A 104 -3.60 2.25 7.87
N LYS A 105 -3.70 3.04 6.79
CA LYS A 105 -3.03 2.75 5.50
C LYS A 105 -1.55 3.14 5.52
N ASN A 106 -1.20 4.20 6.25
CA ASN A 106 0.17 4.70 6.38
C ASN A 106 0.65 4.58 7.84
N GLN A 107 1.08 3.37 8.20
CA GLN A 107 1.38 2.99 9.57
C GLN A 107 2.63 3.70 10.14
N GLU A 108 3.57 4.08 9.28
CA GLU A 108 4.83 4.72 9.66
C GLU A 108 4.62 6.15 10.19
N MET A 109 3.56 6.84 9.73
CA MET A 109 3.23 8.21 10.13
C MET A 109 1.96 8.29 10.99
N ALA A 110 1.53 7.18 11.59
CA ALA A 110 0.28 7.11 12.32
C ALA A 110 0.34 7.90 13.65
N THR A 111 -0.65 8.74 13.90
CA THR A 111 -0.82 9.50 15.16
C THR A 111 -2.20 9.20 15.74
N CYS A 112 -2.33 8.82 17.01
CA CYS A 112 -3.63 8.47 17.56
C CYS A 112 -4.59 9.68 17.59
N MET A 113 -5.90 9.40 17.63
CA MET A 113 -6.92 10.44 17.65
C MET A 113 -6.76 11.40 18.83
N ASP A 114 -6.35 10.90 19.99
CA ASP A 114 -6.18 11.74 21.18
C ASP A 114 -5.06 12.78 21.00
N CYS A 115 -3.92 12.36 20.41
CA CYS A 115 -2.84 13.29 20.10
C CYS A 115 -3.19 14.28 18.99
N ARG A 116 -4.08 13.90 18.06
CA ARG A 116 -4.57 14.84 17.04
C ARG A 116 -5.45 15.92 17.65
N LYS A 117 -6.39 15.53 18.52
CA LYS A 117 -7.26 16.48 19.23
C LYS A 117 -6.47 17.48 20.05
N PHE A 118 -5.46 17.00 20.77
CA PHE A 118 -4.59 17.90 21.55
C PHE A 118 -3.91 18.97 20.68
N ILE A 119 -3.50 18.65 19.46
CA ILE A 119 -2.91 19.64 18.53
C ILE A 119 -3.97 20.61 18.02
N GLU A 120 -5.15 20.08 17.66
CA GLU A 120 -6.26 20.89 17.15
C GLU A 120 -6.79 21.86 18.22
N ASP A 121 -6.73 21.50 19.50
CA ASP A 121 -7.12 22.35 20.63
C ASP A 121 -6.03 23.39 20.99
N ASP A 122 -4.75 23.06 20.86
CA ASP A 122 -3.60 23.96 21.16
C ASP A 122 -3.42 25.06 20.10
N ASP A 123 -3.65 24.76 18.81
CA ASP A 123 -3.63 25.75 17.72
C ASP A 123 -4.84 26.72 17.72
N SER A 124 -5.71 26.65 18.74
CA SER A 124 -6.88 27.52 18.88
C SER A 124 -6.64 28.76 19.73
N GLU A 125 -5.37 29.16 19.94
CA GLU A 125 -5.04 30.40 20.66
C GLU A 125 -5.78 31.61 20.07
N GLU A 126 -6.50 32.26 20.98
CA GLU A 126 -7.40 33.38 20.81
C GLU A 126 -6.75 34.51 19.99
N ASP A 127 -7.45 34.96 18.95
CA ASP A 127 -7.13 36.18 18.23
C ASP A 127 -7.32 37.36 19.20
N TYR A 128 -6.28 37.68 19.96
CA TYR A 128 -6.25 38.88 20.80
C TYR A 128 -6.35 40.08 19.86
N GLU A 129 -7.56 40.61 19.69
CA GLU A 129 -7.78 41.92 19.11
C GLU A 129 -6.95 42.91 19.93
N ILE A 130 -5.79 43.30 19.42
CA ILE A 130 -5.04 44.46 19.92
C ILE A 130 -5.95 45.67 19.65
N GLU A 131 -6.79 46.01 20.62
CA GLU A 131 -7.40 47.33 20.68
C GLU A 131 -6.25 48.33 20.67
N ASN A 132 -6.04 48.97 19.53
CA ASN A 132 -5.17 50.14 19.42
C ASN A 132 -5.83 51.22 20.28
N ASP A 133 -5.46 51.28 21.55
CA ASP A 133 -5.77 52.39 22.45
C ASP A 133 -4.75 53.52 22.19
N PRO A 134 -5.12 54.59 21.45
CA PRO A 134 -4.21 55.69 21.15
C PRO A 134 -4.38 56.77 22.22
N GLU A 135 -4.03 56.46 23.47
CA GLU A 135 -4.05 57.48 24.53
C GLU A 135 -2.76 57.44 25.38
N TYR A 136 -1.69 58.01 24.83
CA TYR A 136 -0.60 58.55 25.65
C TYR A 136 -0.01 59.82 25.04
N TYR A 137 -0.47 60.96 25.57
CA TYR A 137 0.22 62.24 25.47
C TYR A 137 1.42 62.23 26.42
N ASP A 138 2.59 62.71 25.97
CA ASP A 138 3.54 63.32 26.90
C ASP A 138 4.35 64.46 26.25
N GLY A 139 3.99 65.69 26.62
CA GLY A 139 4.94 66.62 27.26
C GLY A 139 5.92 67.42 26.40
N ASP A 140 5.54 68.65 26.11
CA ASP A 140 6.37 69.87 26.03
C ASP A 140 7.91 69.73 26.15
N ILE A 141 8.62 69.84 25.02
CA ILE A 141 10.02 70.30 25.04
C ILE A 141 10.01 71.82 24.84
N GLN A 142 10.17 72.56 25.95
CA GLN A 142 10.49 73.98 25.92
C GLN A 142 11.92 74.15 25.37
N ASP A 143 12.03 74.67 24.15
CA ASP A 143 13.30 75.16 23.62
C ASP A 143 13.74 76.40 24.41
N VAL A 144 14.75 76.20 25.24
CA VAL A 144 15.63 77.24 25.74
C VAL A 144 16.69 77.47 24.66
N LEU A 145 16.63 78.61 23.97
CA LEU A 145 17.79 79.33 23.42
C LEU A 145 17.41 80.76 22.99
#